data_AF-A0A2V6LHF9-F1
#
_entry.id   AF-A0A2V6LHF9-F1
#
_cell.length_a   1.000
_cell.length_b   1.000
_cell.length_c   1.000
_cell.angle_alpha   90.00
_cell.angle_beta   90.00
_cell.angle_gamma   90.00
#
_symmetry.space_group_name_H-M   'P 1'
#
loop_
_entity.id
_entity.type
_entity.pdbx_description
1 polymer ?
#
loop_
_entity_poly.entity_id
_entity_poly.type
_entity_poly.pdbx_seq_one_letter_code
_entity_poly.pdbx_strand_id
1 'polypeptide(L)'
;MNRFRKHNARLAMLLAGFSLLFGFSSCETATNLVSSTQFSQNAYDTDKQLKDESLALIDKATNRASYTSVATDVAALMQKIDNAIGAEKSRTKNQPTIAQWQTIRSQVSHFFDLWKKKGHCRQRSWMRARNKSALSSIR
;
A
#
# COMPACT_ATOMS: atom_id res chain seq x y z
N MET A 1 -22.65 -67.48 27.20
CA MET A 1 -22.42 -66.02 27.38
C MET A 1 -21.01 -65.79 27.93
N ASN A 2 -20.35 -64.67 27.56
CA ASN A 2 -19.05 -64.17 28.05
C ASN A 2 -17.72 -64.54 27.32
N ARG A 3 -17.67 -64.58 25.98
CA ARG A 3 -16.37 -64.51 25.26
C ARG A 3 -16.23 -63.42 24.20
N PHE A 4 -17.27 -62.61 23.94
CA PHE A 4 -17.21 -61.54 22.92
C PHE A 4 -16.96 -60.12 23.47
N ARG A 5 -16.91 -59.92 24.79
CA ARG A 5 -16.69 -58.59 25.39
C ARG A 5 -15.22 -58.18 25.57
N LYS A 6 -14.25 -59.11 25.51
CA LYS A 6 -12.84 -58.81 25.82
C LYS A 6 -12.00 -58.31 24.64
N HIS A 7 -12.42 -58.55 23.40
CA HIS A 7 -11.64 -58.13 22.22
C HIS A 7 -11.90 -56.68 21.82
N ASN A 8 -13.11 -56.17 22.02
CA ASN A 8 -13.48 -54.80 21.63
C ASN A 8 -12.83 -53.72 22.52
N ALA A 9 -12.47 -54.07 23.76
CA ALA A 9 -11.77 -53.16 24.67
C ALA A 9 -10.29 -52.95 24.30
N ARG A 10 -9.64 -53.94 23.64
CA ARG A 10 -8.23 -53.85 23.25
C ARG A 10 -8.01 -53.04 21.97
N LEU A 11 -9.00 -53.04 21.05
CA LEU A 11 -8.95 -52.22 19.84
C LEU A 11 -9.21 -50.73 20.12
N ALA A 12 -10.11 -50.41 21.06
CA ALA A 12 -10.36 -49.03 21.47
C ALA A 12 -9.15 -48.39 22.18
N MET A 13 -8.34 -49.17 22.90
CA MET A 13 -7.17 -48.67 23.63
C MET A 13 -5.95 -48.38 22.73
N LEU A 14 -5.88 -48.97 21.52
CA LEU A 14 -4.79 -48.72 20.57
C LEU A 14 -5.07 -47.55 19.61
N LEU A 15 -6.35 -47.21 19.38
CA LEU A 15 -6.73 -46.03 18.59
C LEU A 15 -6.69 -44.71 19.38
N ALA A 16 -6.71 -44.78 20.71
CA ALA A 16 -6.57 -43.61 21.58
C ALA A 16 -5.09 -43.17 21.80
N GLY A 17 -4.12 -44.03 21.49
CA GLY A 17 -2.69 -43.75 21.69
C GLY A 17 -2.00 -43.05 20.52
N PHE A 18 -2.55 -43.12 19.31
CA PHE A 18 -1.91 -42.53 18.12
C PHE A 18 -2.30 -41.06 17.89
N SER A 19 -3.32 -40.56 18.60
CA SER A 19 -3.77 -39.15 18.46
C SER A 19 -3.00 -38.16 19.35
N LEU A 20 -1.99 -38.63 20.09
CA LEU A 20 -1.17 -37.79 20.99
C LEU A 20 0.24 -37.49 20.45
N LEU A 21 0.56 -37.87 19.21
CA LEU A 21 1.83 -37.53 18.54
C LEU A 21 1.71 -36.46 17.44
N PHE A 22 0.53 -35.87 17.25
CA PHE A 22 0.31 -34.69 16.40
C PHE A 22 -0.16 -33.45 17.17
N GLY A 23 -0.02 -33.47 18.49
CA GLY A 23 -0.07 -32.25 19.32
C GLY A 23 1.36 -31.77 19.56
N PHE A 24 1.61 -30.47 19.47
CA PHE A 24 2.91 -29.79 19.66
C PHE A 24 3.84 -29.72 18.44
N SER A 25 3.38 -29.19 17.30
CA SER A 25 4.30 -28.44 16.41
C SER A 25 3.64 -27.40 15.50
N SER A 26 2.50 -26.81 15.89
CA SER A 26 1.84 -25.77 15.09
C SER A 26 1.75 -24.40 15.76
N CYS A 27 2.32 -24.23 16.97
CA CYS A 27 2.32 -22.94 17.68
C CYS A 27 3.68 -22.21 17.67
N GLU A 28 4.60 -22.56 16.76
CA GLU A 28 5.79 -21.73 16.49
C GLU A 28 5.77 -21.12 15.08
N THR A 29 4.90 -21.59 14.19
CA THR A 29 4.77 -21.03 12.85
C THR A 29 3.82 -19.82 12.81
N ALA A 30 2.85 -19.73 13.74
CA ALA A 30 1.95 -18.58 13.84
C ALA A 30 2.66 -17.31 14.34
N THR A 31 3.64 -17.45 15.25
CA THR A 31 4.49 -16.34 15.72
C THR A 31 5.48 -15.88 14.64
N ASN A 32 5.88 -16.75 13.72
CA ASN A 32 6.69 -16.37 12.55
C ASN A 32 5.86 -15.76 11.39
N LEU A 33 4.55 -16.03 11.32
CA LEU A 33 3.64 -15.39 10.35
C LEU A 33 3.30 -13.94 10.73
N VAL A 34 3.27 -13.63 12.03
CA VAL A 34 3.14 -12.26 12.56
C VAL A 34 4.49 -11.53 12.60
N SER A 35 5.58 -12.22 12.24
CA SER A 35 6.90 -11.61 12.15
C SER A 35 7.02 -10.73 10.89
N SER A 36 6.90 -9.42 11.15
CA SER A 36 7.83 -8.37 10.72
C SER A 36 7.37 -7.29 9.73
N THR A 37 6.07 -7.10 9.48
CA THR A 37 5.59 -5.81 8.92
C THR A 37 5.08 -4.93 10.05
N GLN A 38 5.99 -4.22 10.72
CA GLN A 38 5.61 -3.21 11.71
C GLN A 38 5.12 -1.94 11.01
N PHE A 39 4.03 -1.37 11.54
CA PHE A 39 3.58 -0.05 11.10
C PHE A 39 4.69 0.99 11.33
N SER A 40 4.95 1.81 10.31
CA SER A 40 5.93 2.90 10.40
C SER A 40 5.21 4.24 10.50
N GLN A 41 5.19 4.81 11.71
CA GLN A 41 4.63 6.15 11.94
C GLN A 41 5.28 7.20 11.04
N ASN A 42 6.61 7.14 10.88
CA ASN A 42 7.34 8.06 10.03
C ASN A 42 6.90 8.02 8.56
N ALA A 43 6.62 6.82 8.01
CA ALA A 43 6.11 6.74 6.65
C ALA A 43 4.67 7.22 6.52
N TYR A 44 3.83 6.92 7.51
CA TYR A 44 2.49 7.49 7.54
C TYR A 44 2.50 9.03 7.55
N ASP A 45 3.36 9.64 8.38
CA ASP A 45 3.49 11.10 8.46
C ASP A 45 4.05 11.69 7.16
N THR A 46 5.03 11.00 6.55
CA THR A 46 5.55 11.36 5.22
C THR A 46 4.46 11.31 4.16
N ASP A 47 3.65 10.26 4.15
CA ASP A 47 2.56 10.10 3.17
C ASP A 47 1.52 11.21 3.32
N LYS A 48 1.15 11.53 4.57
CA LYS A 48 0.23 12.63 4.88
C LYS A 48 0.80 13.98 4.41
N GLN A 49 2.06 14.26 4.73
CA GLN A 49 2.71 15.50 4.32
C GLN A 49 2.75 15.66 2.79
N LEU A 50 3.15 14.60 2.07
CA LEU A 50 3.21 14.63 0.61
C LEU A 50 1.84 14.84 -0.04
N LYS A 51 0.80 14.24 0.55
CA LYS A 51 -0.58 14.49 0.13
C LYS A 51 -0.96 15.95 0.33
N ASP A 52 -0.70 16.51 1.49
CA ASP A 52 -1.08 17.90 1.83
C ASP A 52 -0.32 18.90 0.93
N GLU A 53 0.97 18.69 0.71
CA GLU A 53 1.78 19.51 -0.22
C GLU A 53 1.30 19.41 -1.67
N SER A 54 0.93 18.21 -2.12
CA SER A 54 0.36 18.00 -3.46
C SER A 54 -0.96 18.75 -3.63
N LEU A 55 -1.86 18.66 -2.65
CA LEU A 55 -3.14 19.36 -2.68
C LEU A 55 -2.95 20.87 -2.64
N ALA A 56 -2.03 21.38 -1.81
CA ALA A 56 -1.73 22.81 -1.77
C ALA A 56 -1.23 23.35 -3.12
N LEU A 57 -0.36 22.61 -3.83
CA LEU A 57 0.11 23.02 -5.15
C LEU A 57 -0.98 22.94 -6.23
N ILE A 58 -1.84 21.92 -6.16
CA ILE A 58 -3.03 21.83 -7.02
C ILE A 58 -3.96 23.02 -6.77
N ASP A 59 -4.18 23.39 -5.52
CA ASP A 59 -5.01 24.55 -5.16
C ASP A 59 -4.41 25.86 -5.69
N LYS A 60 -3.09 26.07 -5.55
CA LYS A 60 -2.39 27.20 -6.19
C LYS A 60 -2.64 27.25 -7.71
N ALA A 61 -2.57 26.10 -8.38
CA ALA A 61 -2.84 26.02 -9.82
C ALA A 61 -4.28 26.37 -10.19
N THR A 62 -5.25 26.03 -9.33
CA THR A 62 -6.66 26.38 -9.53
C THR A 62 -6.95 27.85 -9.23
N ASN A 63 -6.21 28.46 -8.31
CA ASN A 63 -6.29 29.87 -7.94
C ASN A 63 -5.47 30.80 -8.85
N ARG A 64 -5.18 30.36 -10.07
CA ARG A 64 -4.49 31.12 -11.14
C ARG A 64 -3.05 31.53 -10.82
N ALA A 65 -2.36 30.87 -9.88
CA ALA A 65 -0.92 31.07 -9.75
C ALA A 65 -0.23 30.64 -11.05
N SER A 66 0.81 31.38 -11.45
CA SER A 66 1.62 31.01 -12.61
C SER A 66 2.54 29.85 -12.24
N TYR A 67 2.75 28.91 -13.16
CA TYR A 67 3.67 27.78 -12.91
C TYR A 67 5.08 28.27 -12.53
N THR A 68 5.60 29.30 -13.20
CA THR A 68 6.94 29.85 -12.94
C THR A 68 7.11 30.28 -11.49
N SER A 69 6.07 30.84 -10.87
CA SER A 69 6.12 31.29 -9.46
C SER A 69 6.22 30.16 -8.44
N VAL A 70 5.89 28.93 -8.83
CA VAL A 70 5.89 27.75 -7.95
C VAL A 70 6.79 26.61 -8.46
N ALA A 71 7.59 26.86 -9.50
CA ALA A 71 8.35 25.81 -10.17
C ALA A 71 9.34 25.10 -9.20
N THR A 72 9.91 25.85 -8.27
CA THR A 72 10.77 25.32 -7.20
C THR A 72 9.99 24.42 -6.25
N ASP A 73 8.80 24.84 -5.81
CA ASP A 73 7.93 24.02 -4.95
C ASP A 73 7.53 22.72 -5.63
N VAL A 74 7.21 22.78 -6.93
CA VAL A 74 6.88 21.61 -7.75
C VAL A 74 8.07 20.64 -7.83
N ALA A 75 9.27 21.16 -8.13
CA ALA A 75 10.47 20.32 -8.20
C ALA A 75 10.79 19.67 -6.84
N ALA A 76 10.66 20.44 -5.75
CA ALA A 76 10.86 19.94 -4.39
C ALA A 76 9.86 18.83 -4.04
N LEU A 77 8.57 19.00 -4.37
CA LEU A 77 7.56 17.96 -4.15
C LEU A 77 7.88 16.69 -4.94
N MET A 78 8.24 16.81 -6.23
CA MET A 78 8.59 15.65 -7.05
C MET A 78 9.79 14.90 -6.48
N GLN A 79 10.80 15.62 -6.00
CA GLN A 79 11.96 15.02 -5.34
C GLN A 79 11.58 14.31 -4.03
N LYS A 80 10.70 14.90 -3.20
CA LYS A 80 10.24 14.24 -1.97
C LYS A 80 9.44 12.96 -2.27
N ILE A 81 8.63 12.95 -3.33
CA ILE A 81 7.93 11.74 -3.80
C ILE A 81 8.93 10.67 -4.26
N ASP A 82 9.97 11.06 -5.02
CA ASP A 82 11.02 10.14 -5.45
C ASP A 82 11.78 9.53 -4.25
N ASN A 83 12.07 10.35 -3.24
CA ASN A 83 12.69 9.90 -2.01
C ASN A 83 11.79 8.94 -1.21
N ALA A 84 10.48 9.22 -1.11
CA ALA A 84 9.52 8.33 -0.46
C ALA A 84 9.45 6.97 -1.17
N ILE A 85 9.39 6.96 -2.51
CA ILE A 85 9.46 5.72 -3.30
C ILE A 85 10.76 4.95 -2.99
N GLY A 86 11.90 5.66 -2.94
CA GLY A 86 13.20 5.07 -2.59
C GLY A 86 13.21 4.45 -1.20
N ALA A 87 12.63 5.13 -0.21
CA ALA A 87 12.52 4.65 1.16
C ALA A 87 11.58 3.44 1.28
N GLU A 88 10.48 3.38 0.52
CA GLU A 88 9.59 2.21 0.54
C GLU A 88 10.20 0.99 -0.17
N LYS A 89 11.07 1.19 -1.17
CA LYS A 89 11.82 0.11 -1.83
C LYS A 89 12.77 -0.63 -0.90
N SER A 90 13.30 0.02 0.13
CA SER A 90 14.19 -0.62 1.10
C SER A 90 13.44 -1.45 2.14
N ARG A 91 12.10 -1.40 2.16
CA ARG A 91 11.26 -2.13 3.12
C ARG A 91 10.70 -3.43 2.54
N THR A 92 10.72 -4.45 3.37
CA THR A 92 10.20 -5.78 3.02
C THR A 92 8.68 -5.73 2.87
N LYS A 93 8.12 -6.34 1.82
CA LYS A 93 6.67 -6.45 1.53
C LYS A 93 5.94 -5.13 1.19
N ASN A 94 6.65 -4.03 0.87
CA ASN A 94 6.01 -2.74 0.52
C ASN A 94 5.76 -2.50 -0.98
N GLN A 95 5.77 -3.56 -1.80
CA GLN A 95 5.49 -3.46 -3.25
C GLN A 95 4.17 -2.75 -3.59
N PRO A 96 3.04 -3.01 -2.87
CA PRO A 96 1.81 -2.28 -3.13
C PRO A 96 1.94 -0.77 -2.89
N THR A 97 2.61 -0.36 -1.81
CA THR A 97 2.85 1.05 -1.47
C THR A 97 3.73 1.73 -2.52
N ILE A 98 4.76 1.04 -3.01
CA ILE A 98 5.62 1.53 -4.10
C ILE A 98 4.81 1.76 -5.38
N ALA A 99 3.95 0.81 -5.77
CA ALA A 99 3.12 0.93 -6.96
C ALA A 99 2.10 2.09 -6.86
N GLN A 100 1.53 2.29 -5.68
CA GLN A 100 0.66 3.43 -5.40
C GLN A 100 1.41 4.76 -5.55
N TRP A 101 2.60 4.87 -4.94
CA TRP A 101 3.41 6.07 -5.06
C TRP A 101 3.87 6.36 -6.50
N GLN A 102 4.23 5.32 -7.27
CA GLN A 102 4.55 5.47 -8.69
C GLN A 102 3.35 6.00 -9.50
N THR A 103 2.15 5.52 -9.20
CA THR A 103 0.91 6.00 -9.82
C THR A 103 0.65 7.47 -9.48
N ILE A 104 0.76 7.84 -8.20
CA ILE A 104 0.60 9.22 -7.72
C ILE A 104 1.63 10.13 -8.40
N ARG A 105 2.91 9.73 -8.40
CA ARG A 105 3.98 10.46 -9.05
C ARG A 105 3.68 10.75 -10.52
N SER A 106 3.21 9.75 -11.26
CA SER A 106 2.84 9.90 -12.67
C SER A 106 1.68 10.89 -12.85
N GLN A 107 0.62 10.75 -12.06
CA GLN A 107 -0.55 11.63 -12.12
C GLN A 107 -0.24 13.08 -11.76
N VAL A 108 0.57 13.29 -10.70
CA VAL A 108 1.00 14.61 -10.24
C VAL A 108 1.94 15.26 -11.24
N SER A 109 2.92 14.53 -11.78
CA SER A 109 3.80 15.01 -12.85
C SER A 109 3.00 15.44 -14.07
N HIS A 110 2.05 14.62 -14.51
CA HIS A 110 1.20 14.95 -15.66
C HIS A 110 0.38 16.23 -15.43
N PHE A 111 -0.14 16.42 -14.22
CA PHE A 111 -0.85 17.64 -13.87
C PHE A 111 0.06 18.87 -13.94
N PHE A 112 1.28 18.78 -13.39
CA PHE A 112 2.24 19.87 -13.41
C PHE A 112 2.73 20.20 -14.83
N ASP A 113 2.91 19.20 -15.68
CA ASP A 113 3.22 19.42 -17.10
C ASP A 113 2.10 20.18 -17.83
N LEU A 114 0.83 19.84 -17.55
CA LEU A 114 -0.30 20.55 -18.10
C LEU A 114 -0.38 21.99 -17.58
N TRP A 115 -0.11 22.20 -16.28
CA TRP A 115 -0.08 23.53 -15.70
C TRP A 115 1.05 24.37 -16.31
N LYS A 116 2.25 23.81 -16.46
CA LYS A 116 3.39 24.45 -17.12
C LYS A 116 3.07 24.87 -18.56
N LYS A 117 2.43 24.00 -19.33
CA LYS A 117 2.06 24.27 -20.74
C LYS A 117 0.94 25.30 -20.89
N LYS A 118 -0.05 25.28 -19.99
CA LYS A 118 -1.27 26.10 -20.12
C LYS A 118 -1.24 27.37 -19.27
N GLY A 119 -0.25 27.55 -18.41
CA GLY A 119 -0.16 28.65 -17.44
C GLY A 119 -1.12 28.54 -16.26
N HIS A 120 -2.31 27.94 -16.46
CA HIS A 120 -3.32 27.70 -15.43
C HIS A 120 -4.09 26.38 -15.68
N CYS A 121 -4.48 25.69 -14.61
CA CYS A 121 -5.29 24.47 -14.68
C CYS A 121 -6.64 24.68 -13.98
N ARG A 122 -7.74 24.79 -14.74
CA ARG A 122 -9.09 24.81 -14.15
C ARG A 122 -9.44 23.42 -13.59
N GLN A 123 -9.92 23.36 -12.36
CA GLN A 123 -10.27 22.13 -11.61
C GLN A 123 -11.14 21.14 -12.40
N ARG A 124 -12.08 21.64 -13.24
CA ARG A 124 -12.91 20.83 -14.16
C ARG A 124 -12.13 20.04 -15.23
N SER A 125 -10.98 20.56 -15.67
CA SER A 125 -10.12 19.88 -16.64
C SER A 125 -9.38 18.71 -16.00
N TRP A 126 -9.01 18.84 -14.72
CA TRP A 126 -8.28 17.81 -13.98
C TRP A 126 -9.20 16.69 -13.49
N MET A 127 -10.40 17.00 -13.01
CA MET A 127 -11.41 15.97 -12.68
C MET A 127 -11.80 15.13 -13.91
N ARG A 128 -11.92 15.76 -15.10
CA ARG A 128 -12.16 15.03 -16.36
C ARG A 128 -10.98 14.13 -16.76
N ALA A 129 -9.74 14.57 -16.54
CA ALA A 129 -8.56 13.75 -16.82
C ALA A 129 -8.49 12.52 -15.90
N ARG A 130 -8.73 12.68 -14.58
CA ARG A 130 -8.79 11.56 -13.63
C ARG A 130 -9.86 10.54 -13.97
N ASN A 131 -11.09 10.98 -14.31
CA ASN A 131 -12.16 10.05 -14.68
C ASN A 131 -11.85 9.26 -15.96
N LYS A 132 -11.18 9.88 -16.95
CA LYS A 132 -10.75 9.14 -18.15
C LYS A 132 -9.68 8.09 -17.85
N SER A 133 -8.69 8.40 -17.03
CA SER A 133 -7.64 7.43 -16.64
C SER A 133 -8.17 6.30 -15.76
N ALA A 134 -9.17 6.57 -14.90
CA ALA A 134 -9.85 5.53 -14.12
C ALA A 134 -10.66 4.58 -15.02
N LEU A 135 -11.34 5.11 -16.04
CA LEU A 135 -12.12 4.31 -17.00
C LEU A 135 -11.24 3.46 -17.94
N SER A 136 -10.01 3.89 -18.25
CA SER A 136 -9.08 3.08 -19.05
C SER A 136 -8.41 1.95 -18.29
N SER A 137 -8.42 1.97 -16.95
CA SER A 137 -7.83 0.92 -16.10
C SER A 137 -8.79 -0.25 -15.82
N ILE A 138 -10.04 -0.16 -16.27
CA ILE A 138 -11.11 -1.17 -16.06
C ILE A 138 -11.34 -2.01 -17.32
N ARG A 139 -10.52 -1.84 -18.37
CA ARG A 139 -10.69 -2.52 -19.66
C ARG A 139 -9.51 -3.41 -20.01
#